data_AF-A0A6J1PAQ8-F1
#
_entry.id   AF-A0A6J1PAQ8-F1
#
_cell.length_a   1.000
_cell.length_b   1.000
_cell.length_c   1.000
_cell.angle_alpha   90.00
_cell.angle_beta   90.00
_cell.angle_gamma   90.00
#
_symmetry.space_group_name_H-M   'P 1'
#
loop_
_entity.id
_entity.type
_entity.pdbx_description
1 polymer ?
#
loop_
_entity_poly.entity_id
_entity_poly.type
_entity_poly.pdbx_seq_one_letter_code
_entity_poly.pdbx_strand_id
1 'polypeptide(L)'
;MWFAYFTTMVALATVASGFRHGAPESACKHMTPGHGVPPQSTIPPYVITPSTKTVKAGTPMEVTISGKSSKDTIRGIMLQVRGSDDKIVGTFKVDPQDSISQPMKCDAQGDTVTHKLHDEKDDKQTVYYTWTPPAGYNDIVKFRATIVKTGEVFWVGLESAPVKVTL
;
A
#
# COMPACT_ATOMS: atom_id res chain seq x y z
N MET A 1 28.29 51.01 -17.81
CA MET A 1 28.69 50.04 -16.76
C MET A 1 27.48 49.15 -16.50
N TRP A 2 27.59 47.85 -16.77
CA TRP A 2 26.50 46.88 -16.80
C TRP A 2 26.10 46.49 -15.38
N PHE A 3 24.81 46.55 -15.03
CA PHE A 3 24.29 45.95 -13.80
C PHE A 3 23.84 44.51 -14.10
N ALA A 4 24.58 43.53 -13.59
CA ALA A 4 24.18 42.13 -13.65
C ALA A 4 23.20 41.84 -12.51
N TYR A 5 21.94 41.56 -12.84
CA TYR A 5 20.95 41.05 -11.89
C TYR A 5 21.16 39.54 -11.72
N PHE A 6 21.70 39.12 -10.58
CA PHE A 6 21.68 37.72 -10.17
C PHE A 6 20.35 37.43 -9.47
N THR A 7 19.38 36.88 -10.20
CA THR A 7 18.19 36.28 -9.59
C THR A 7 18.56 34.89 -9.07
N THR A 8 18.78 34.77 -7.76
CA THR A 8 18.91 33.49 -7.08
C THR A 8 17.55 32.81 -7.03
N MET A 9 17.36 31.78 -7.86
CA MET A 9 16.18 30.92 -7.81
C MET A 9 16.28 30.07 -6.54
N VAL A 10 15.56 30.47 -5.49
CA VAL A 10 15.44 29.68 -4.25
C VAL A 10 14.56 28.48 -4.56
N ALA A 11 15.18 27.32 -4.79
CA ALA A 11 14.46 26.05 -4.87
C ALA A 11 13.93 25.71 -3.47
N LEU A 12 12.62 25.85 -3.25
CA LEU A 12 11.95 25.28 -2.09
C LEU A 12 12.02 23.75 -2.22
N ALA A 13 13.06 23.15 -1.64
CA ALA A 13 13.08 21.73 -1.35
C ALA A 13 12.05 21.48 -0.24
N THR A 14 10.81 21.17 -0.62
CA THR A 14 9.82 20.68 0.34
C THR A 14 10.32 19.33 0.85
N VAL A 15 10.83 19.32 2.08
CA VAL A 15 11.16 18.08 2.79
C VAL A 15 9.83 17.36 3.00
N ALA A 16 9.54 16.43 2.11
CA ALA A 16 8.33 15.62 2.20
C ALA A 16 8.49 14.72 3.45
N SER A 17 7.90 15.16 4.55
CA SER A 17 7.81 14.34 5.76
C SER A 17 6.89 13.17 5.44
N GLY A 18 7.47 11.99 5.19
CA GLY A 18 6.71 10.76 5.19
C GLY A 18 5.92 10.68 6.51
N PHE A 19 4.60 10.59 6.40
CA PHE A 19 3.73 10.56 7.57
C PHE A 19 4.02 9.30 8.38
N ARG A 20 4.63 9.48 9.55
CA ARG A 20 5.03 8.39 10.46
C ARG A 20 3.87 7.54 10.98
N HIS A 21 2.63 8.03 10.81
CA HIS A 21 1.42 7.44 11.36
C HIS A 21 0.51 6.82 10.28
N GLY A 22 1.04 6.55 9.08
CA GLY A 22 0.25 6.03 7.95
C GLY A 22 0.18 6.98 6.77
N ALA A 23 -0.18 6.45 5.60
CA ALA A 23 -0.28 7.23 4.36
C ALA A 23 -1.44 8.25 4.41
N PRO A 24 -1.27 9.44 3.80
CA PRO A 24 -2.34 10.42 3.68
C PRO A 24 -3.36 9.99 2.62
N GLU A 25 -4.61 10.48 2.72
CA GLU A 25 -5.65 10.22 1.70
C GLU A 25 -5.24 10.69 0.29
N SER A 26 -4.39 11.71 0.18
CA SER A 26 -3.86 12.15 -1.11
C SER A 26 -3.08 11.05 -1.86
N ALA A 27 -2.52 10.08 -1.14
CA ALA A 27 -1.82 8.94 -1.72
C ALA A 27 -2.75 7.88 -2.30
N CYS A 28 -4.06 7.92 -2.03
CA CYS A 28 -5.01 6.87 -2.39
C CYS A 28 -5.01 6.49 -3.87
N LYS A 29 -4.87 7.46 -4.77
CA LYS A 29 -4.91 7.21 -6.22
C LYS A 29 -3.61 6.63 -6.77
N HIS A 30 -2.48 7.22 -6.40
CA HIS A 30 -1.17 6.88 -6.98
C HIS A 30 -0.37 5.88 -6.13
N MET A 31 -0.83 5.63 -4.89
CA MET A 31 -0.23 4.74 -3.89
C MET A 31 1.26 5.00 -3.65
N THR A 32 1.77 6.19 -3.98
CA THR A 32 3.20 6.52 -3.88
C THR A 32 3.47 7.22 -2.55
N PRO A 33 4.47 6.77 -1.77
CA PRO A 33 4.88 7.47 -0.56
C PRO A 33 5.43 8.86 -0.87
N GLY A 34 5.18 9.82 0.02
CA GLY A 34 5.79 11.15 -0.02
C GLY A 34 7.19 11.18 0.60
N HIS A 35 8.11 10.32 0.15
CA HIS A 35 9.47 10.21 0.70
C HIS A 35 10.52 11.06 -0.03
N GLY A 36 10.11 11.85 -1.05
CA GLY A 36 11.01 12.73 -1.78
C GLY A 36 12.02 12.02 -2.69
N VAL A 37 11.96 10.69 -2.78
CA VAL A 37 12.77 9.86 -3.68
C VAL A 37 11.85 8.99 -4.56
N PRO A 38 12.27 8.57 -5.77
CA PRO A 38 11.46 7.73 -6.63
C PRO A 38 11.37 6.27 -6.12
N PRO A 39 10.35 5.51 -6.52
CA PRO A 39 10.28 4.08 -6.23
C PRO A 39 11.43 3.31 -6.90
N GLN A 40 11.78 2.17 -6.32
CA GLN A 40 12.74 1.24 -6.90
C GLN A 40 12.20 0.66 -8.22
N SER A 41 13.06 0.58 -9.24
CA SER A 41 12.75 0.03 -10.56
C SER A 41 13.04 -1.48 -10.68
N THR A 42 13.67 -2.06 -9.66
CA THR A 42 13.99 -3.48 -9.60
C THR A 42 12.74 -4.31 -9.29
N ILE A 43 12.80 -5.62 -9.59
CA ILE A 43 11.73 -6.54 -9.20
C ILE A 43 11.63 -6.56 -7.67
N PRO A 44 10.44 -6.30 -7.08
CA PRO A 44 10.28 -6.31 -5.64
C PRO A 44 10.54 -7.70 -5.05
N PRO A 45 11.22 -7.79 -3.89
CA PRO A 45 11.45 -9.06 -3.20
C PRO A 45 10.25 -9.49 -2.33
N TYR A 46 9.03 -9.20 -2.76
CA TYR A 46 7.79 -9.48 -2.01
C TYR A 46 6.76 -10.16 -2.91
N VAL A 47 5.85 -10.92 -2.30
CA VAL A 47 4.78 -11.64 -2.99
C VAL A 47 3.46 -11.38 -2.27
N ILE A 48 2.40 -11.10 -3.03
CA ILE A 48 1.02 -10.98 -2.55
C ILE A 48 0.27 -12.27 -2.92
N THR A 49 -0.19 -12.99 -1.91
CA THR A 49 -0.83 -14.30 -2.04
C THR A 49 -2.25 -14.25 -1.50
N PRO A 50 -3.26 -14.14 -2.38
CA PRO A 50 -4.66 -14.35 -1.99
C PRO A 50 -4.87 -15.81 -1.56
N SER A 51 -5.65 -16.04 -0.50
CA SER A 51 -5.91 -17.41 0.00
C SER A 51 -6.71 -18.28 -0.98
N THR A 52 -7.41 -17.66 -1.92
CA THR A 52 -8.19 -18.34 -2.97
C THR A 52 -8.18 -17.52 -4.27
N LYS A 53 -8.38 -18.20 -5.40
CA LYS A 53 -8.56 -17.57 -6.72
C LYS A 53 -10.02 -17.20 -6.98
N THR A 54 -10.95 -17.64 -6.14
CA THR A 54 -12.39 -17.33 -6.28
C THR A 54 -13.02 -17.15 -4.91
N VAL A 55 -13.78 -16.07 -4.75
CA VAL A 55 -14.47 -15.73 -3.50
C VAL A 55 -15.88 -15.26 -3.80
N LYS A 56 -16.82 -15.60 -2.92
CA LYS A 56 -18.18 -15.09 -3.00
C LYS A 56 -18.26 -13.67 -2.45
N ALA A 57 -19.03 -12.80 -3.08
CA ALA A 57 -19.35 -11.46 -2.61
C ALA A 57 -19.90 -11.51 -1.18
N GLY A 58 -19.41 -10.61 -0.32
CA GLY A 58 -19.74 -10.58 1.10
C GLY A 58 -19.04 -11.63 1.96
N THR A 59 -18.32 -12.59 1.38
CA THR A 59 -17.55 -13.59 2.14
C THR A 59 -16.11 -13.11 2.33
N PRO A 60 -15.60 -13.07 3.57
CA PRO A 60 -14.22 -12.68 3.83
C PRO A 60 -13.23 -13.71 3.28
N MET A 61 -12.08 -13.23 2.80
CA MET A 61 -10.92 -14.05 2.47
C MET A 61 -9.63 -13.42 3.01
N GLU A 62 -8.60 -14.23 3.20
CA GLU A 62 -7.30 -13.74 3.65
C GLU A 62 -6.41 -13.38 2.44
N VAL A 63 -5.56 -12.37 2.62
CA VAL A 63 -4.43 -12.09 1.76
C VAL A 63 -3.17 -12.03 2.60
N THR A 64 -2.11 -12.68 2.13
CA THR A 64 -0.80 -12.72 2.79
C THR A 64 0.22 -12.00 1.91
N ILE A 65 1.04 -11.14 2.52
CA ILE A 65 2.14 -10.45 1.85
C ILE A 65 3.42 -10.80 2.56
N SER A 66 4.37 -11.39 1.84
CA SER A 66 5.61 -11.91 2.41
C SER A 66 6.83 -11.49 1.61
N GLY A 67 7.89 -11.12 2.32
CA GLY A 67 9.23 -11.01 1.76
C GLY A 67 9.82 -12.37 1.37
N LYS A 68 10.63 -12.42 0.32
CA LYS A 68 11.26 -13.66 -0.19
C LYS A 68 12.36 -14.19 0.72
N SER A 69 12.98 -13.34 1.53
CA SER A 69 13.99 -13.71 2.53
C SER A 69 13.71 -13.04 3.87
N SER A 70 14.38 -13.47 4.95
CA SER A 70 14.25 -12.86 6.28
C SER A 70 14.71 -11.40 6.35
N LYS A 71 15.47 -10.95 5.34
CA LYS A 71 15.93 -9.55 5.21
C LYS A 71 14.95 -8.65 4.47
N ASP A 72 13.89 -9.22 3.89
CA ASP A 72 12.88 -8.49 3.14
C ASP A 72 11.70 -8.21 4.07
N THR A 73 11.96 -7.34 5.03
CA THR A 73 10.97 -6.88 6.00
C THR A 73 10.10 -5.77 5.39
N ILE A 74 8.91 -5.60 5.98
CA ILE A 74 7.89 -4.63 5.62
C ILE A 74 7.82 -3.63 6.77
N ARG A 75 8.33 -2.44 6.50
CA ARG A 75 8.23 -1.30 7.41
C ARG A 75 6.99 -0.45 7.13
N GLY A 76 6.60 -0.38 5.87
CA GLY A 76 5.43 0.37 5.46
C GLY A 76 4.65 -0.37 4.39
N ILE A 77 3.34 -0.20 4.43
CA ILE A 77 2.45 -0.77 3.45
C ILE A 77 1.36 0.24 3.09
N MET A 78 0.93 0.19 1.84
CA MET A 78 -0.37 0.68 1.40
C MET A 78 -0.99 -0.39 0.53
N LEU A 79 -2.10 -1.00 0.95
CA LEU A 79 -2.75 -2.12 0.27
C LEU A 79 -4.19 -1.75 -0.07
N GLN A 80 -4.55 -1.98 -1.32
CA GLN A 80 -5.92 -1.85 -1.84
C GLN A 80 -6.28 -3.09 -2.65
N VAL A 81 -7.58 -3.28 -2.86
CA VAL A 81 -8.07 -4.19 -3.89
C VAL A 81 -8.67 -3.34 -5.00
N ARG A 82 -8.21 -3.55 -6.23
CA ARG A 82 -8.63 -2.78 -7.40
C ARG A 82 -9.39 -3.68 -8.37
N GLY A 83 -10.54 -3.19 -8.84
CA GLY A 83 -11.32 -3.80 -9.91
C GLY A 83 -10.71 -3.59 -11.30
N SER A 84 -11.36 -4.12 -12.33
CA SER A 84 -10.93 -3.97 -13.73
C SER A 84 -10.95 -2.51 -14.22
N ASP A 85 -11.79 -1.67 -13.61
CA ASP A 85 -11.92 -0.23 -13.86
C ASP A 85 -11.01 0.64 -12.97
N ASP A 86 -10.05 0.01 -12.27
CA ASP A 86 -9.12 0.63 -11.33
C ASP A 86 -9.79 1.28 -10.09
N LYS A 87 -11.08 1.01 -9.83
CA LYS A 87 -11.73 1.47 -8.58
C LYS A 87 -11.38 0.58 -7.39
N ILE A 88 -11.45 1.16 -6.18
CA ILE A 88 -11.25 0.41 -4.93
C ILE A 88 -12.46 -0.50 -4.69
N VAL A 89 -12.22 -1.74 -4.29
CA VAL A 89 -13.27 -2.74 -4.07
C VAL A 89 -13.14 -3.39 -2.70
N GLY A 90 -14.23 -3.33 -1.94
CA GLY A 90 -14.33 -4.04 -0.66
C GLY A 90 -13.59 -3.36 0.49
N THR A 91 -13.49 -4.08 1.60
CA THR A 91 -12.93 -3.55 2.85
C THR A 91 -12.07 -4.57 3.55
N PHE A 92 -11.11 -4.10 4.33
CA PHE A 92 -10.22 -4.87 5.15
C PHE A 92 -10.61 -4.82 6.62
N LYS A 93 -10.49 -5.97 7.27
CA LYS A 93 -10.38 -6.08 8.73
C LYS A 93 -8.93 -6.35 9.07
N VAL A 94 -8.32 -5.40 9.78
CA VAL A 94 -6.98 -5.54 10.37
C VAL A 94 -7.18 -5.91 11.84
N ASP A 95 -6.37 -6.85 12.35
CA ASP A 95 -6.36 -7.17 13.78
C ASP A 95 -6.01 -5.90 14.58
N PRO A 96 -6.83 -5.47 15.56
CA PRO A 96 -6.49 -4.35 16.44
C PRO A 96 -5.13 -4.50 17.14
N GLN A 97 -4.64 -5.72 17.31
CA GLN A 97 -3.33 -6.04 17.88
C GLN A 97 -2.19 -6.09 16.83
N ASP A 98 -2.46 -5.93 15.53
CA ASP A 98 -1.39 -5.86 14.54
C ASP A 98 -0.48 -4.68 14.86
N SER A 99 0.82 -4.91 15.06
CA SER A 99 1.76 -3.90 15.54
C SER A 99 2.21 -2.89 14.50
N ILE A 100 1.98 -3.13 13.20
CA ILE A 100 2.55 -2.29 12.13
C ILE A 100 1.53 -1.73 11.15
N SER A 101 0.28 -2.18 11.19
CA SER A 101 -0.76 -1.86 10.20
C SER A 101 -2.04 -1.36 10.86
N GLN A 102 -2.84 -0.63 10.07
CA GLN A 102 -4.15 -0.14 10.45
C GLN A 102 -5.01 0.12 9.20
N PRO A 103 -6.36 0.09 9.31
CA PRO A 103 -7.22 0.51 8.21
C PRO A 103 -7.15 2.03 8.01
N MET A 104 -7.28 2.47 6.76
CA MET A 104 -7.51 3.87 6.40
C MET A 104 -8.72 3.97 5.48
N LYS A 105 -9.12 5.21 5.18
CA LYS A 105 -10.21 5.52 4.25
C LYS A 105 -9.62 6.16 3.00
N CYS A 106 -9.92 5.61 1.83
CA CYS A 106 -9.72 6.29 0.55
C CYS A 106 -11.06 6.71 -0.05
N ASP A 107 -11.91 5.74 -0.38
CA ASP A 107 -13.28 5.90 -0.83
C ASP A 107 -14.26 5.58 0.31
N ALA A 108 -14.02 4.47 1.02
CA ALA A 108 -14.81 3.97 2.15
C ALA A 108 -13.94 3.59 3.35
N GLN A 109 -14.52 3.57 4.55
CA GLN A 109 -13.78 3.22 5.76
C GLN A 109 -13.24 1.79 5.67
N GLY A 110 -11.92 1.64 5.81
CA GLY A 110 -11.25 0.34 5.79
C GLY A 110 -11.05 -0.25 4.40
N ASP A 111 -11.27 0.50 3.33
CA ASP A 111 -11.02 0.02 1.96
C ASP A 111 -9.53 -0.10 1.59
N THR A 112 -8.68 0.45 2.46
CA THR A 112 -7.23 0.50 2.29
C THR A 112 -6.56 0.17 3.61
N VAL A 113 -5.48 -0.62 3.57
CA VAL A 113 -4.60 -0.80 4.73
C VAL A 113 -3.40 0.12 4.59
N THR A 114 -2.98 0.76 5.68
CA THR A 114 -1.73 1.49 5.76
C THR A 114 -0.92 1.08 6.99
N HIS A 115 0.33 1.52 7.06
CA HIS A 115 1.15 1.30 8.24
C HIS A 115 0.75 2.21 9.40
N LYS A 116 1.15 1.85 10.63
CA LYS A 116 1.13 2.73 11.80
C LYS A 116 2.56 2.95 12.31
N LEU A 117 2.73 3.90 13.21
CA LEU A 117 4.03 4.18 13.81
C LEU A 117 4.54 2.97 14.61
N HIS A 118 5.74 2.51 14.30
CA HIS A 118 6.49 1.46 15.01
C HIS A 118 8.01 1.62 14.80
N ASP A 119 8.79 0.88 15.59
CA ASP A 119 10.26 0.82 15.49
C ASP A 119 10.69 -0.23 14.45
N GLU A 120 11.89 -0.08 13.87
CA GLU A 120 12.45 -1.04 12.89
C GLU A 120 12.54 -2.48 13.39
N LYS A 121 12.71 -2.67 14.70
CA LYS A 121 12.74 -4.00 15.34
C LYS A 121 11.39 -4.74 15.22
N ASP A 122 10.31 -3.99 14.98
CA ASP A 122 8.96 -4.52 14.85
C ASP A 122 8.57 -4.76 13.39
N ASP A 123 9.43 -4.40 12.43
CA ASP A 123 9.21 -4.66 11.01
C ASP A 123 8.93 -6.16 10.79
N LYS A 124 7.90 -6.46 10.00
CA LYS A 124 7.49 -7.85 9.77
C LYS A 124 7.96 -8.35 8.42
N GLN A 125 8.43 -9.58 8.35
CA GLN A 125 8.67 -10.25 7.06
C GLN A 125 7.35 -10.60 6.37
N THR A 126 6.32 -10.94 7.14
CA THR A 126 5.00 -11.36 6.65
C THR A 126 3.89 -10.61 7.37
N VAL A 127 2.93 -10.11 6.60
CA VAL A 127 1.67 -9.55 7.07
C VAL A 127 0.51 -10.28 6.42
N TYR A 128 -0.64 -10.31 7.09
CA TYR A 128 -1.86 -10.88 6.56
C TYR A 128 -3.05 -10.02 6.97
N TYR A 129 -4.05 -9.95 6.08
CA TYR A 129 -5.25 -9.16 6.30
C TYR A 129 -6.47 -9.93 5.80
N THR A 130 -7.62 -9.71 6.44
CA THR A 130 -8.89 -10.22 5.95
C THR A 130 -9.53 -9.16 5.06
N TRP A 131 -9.84 -9.50 3.81
CA TRP A 131 -10.56 -8.66 2.86
C TRP A 131 -11.95 -9.23 2.56
N THR A 132 -12.95 -8.36 2.50
CA THR A 132 -14.33 -8.71 2.17
C THR A 132 -14.77 -7.97 0.91
N PRO A 133 -15.06 -8.65 -0.21
CA PRO A 133 -15.68 -8.04 -1.37
C PRO A 133 -17.09 -7.54 -1.02
N PRO A 134 -17.54 -6.41 -1.58
CA PRO A 134 -18.85 -5.88 -1.29
C PRO A 134 -19.95 -6.80 -1.84
N ALA A 135 -21.11 -6.82 -1.18
CA ALA A 135 -22.25 -7.60 -1.64
C ALA A 135 -22.66 -7.20 -3.06
N GLY A 136 -23.01 -8.18 -3.89
CA GLY A 136 -23.41 -7.96 -5.29
C GLY A 136 -22.26 -7.65 -6.26
N TYR A 137 -21.01 -7.58 -5.80
CA TYR A 137 -19.86 -7.43 -6.70
C TYR A 137 -19.61 -8.73 -7.47
N ASN A 138 -19.43 -8.62 -8.79
CA ASN A 138 -19.23 -9.78 -9.67
C ASN A 138 -18.29 -9.38 -10.80
N ASP A 139 -16.99 -9.40 -10.52
CA ASP A 139 -15.93 -9.13 -11.48
C ASP A 139 -14.61 -9.71 -10.95
N ILE A 140 -13.53 -9.54 -11.70
CA ILE A 140 -12.17 -9.83 -11.32
C ILE A 140 -11.58 -8.65 -10.56
N VAL A 141 -10.82 -8.95 -9.52
CA VAL A 141 -10.03 -7.97 -8.77
C VAL A 141 -8.57 -8.41 -8.66
N LYS A 142 -7.70 -7.46 -8.31
CA LYS A 142 -6.33 -7.72 -7.87
C LYS A 142 -6.04 -6.95 -6.60
N PHE A 143 -5.26 -7.56 -5.71
CA PHE A 143 -4.64 -6.84 -4.61
C PHE A 143 -3.49 -6.03 -5.20
N ARG A 144 -3.44 -4.73 -4.90
CA ARG A 144 -2.36 -3.83 -5.29
C ARG A 144 -1.71 -3.26 -4.04
N ALA A 145 -0.38 -3.34 -3.96
CA ALA A 145 0.37 -2.86 -2.82
C ALA A 145 1.52 -1.92 -3.20
N THR A 146 1.79 -1.00 -2.29
CA THR A 146 3.08 -0.34 -2.12
C THR A 146 3.74 -0.89 -0.88
N ILE A 147 5.02 -1.26 -0.97
CA ILE A 147 5.80 -1.82 0.13
C ILE A 147 7.03 -0.96 0.35
N VAL A 148 7.21 -0.52 1.59
CA VAL A 148 8.35 0.26 2.07
C VAL A 148 9.23 -0.65 2.91
N LYS A 149 10.50 -0.78 2.51
CA LYS A 149 11.54 -1.49 3.27
C LYS A 149 12.29 -0.51 4.17
N THR A 150 12.64 0.66 3.64
CA THR A 150 13.19 1.79 4.39
C THR A 150 12.59 3.09 3.83
N GLY A 151 12.81 4.22 4.50
CA GLY A 151 12.31 5.52 4.00
C GLY A 151 12.74 5.85 2.57
N GLU A 152 13.84 5.28 2.07
CA GLU A 152 14.35 5.52 0.72
C GLU A 152 14.14 4.33 -0.23
N VAL A 153 13.85 3.14 0.30
CA VAL A 153 13.73 1.89 -0.46
C VAL A 153 12.30 1.39 -0.40
N PHE A 154 11.56 1.59 -1.49
CA PHE A 154 10.17 1.15 -1.60
C PHE A 154 9.78 0.83 -3.06
N TRP A 155 8.74 0.02 -3.22
CA TRP A 155 8.17 -0.34 -4.52
C TRP A 155 6.68 -0.02 -4.53
N VAL A 156 6.17 0.39 -5.69
CA VAL A 156 4.77 0.78 -5.89
C VAL A 156 4.16 -0.13 -6.95
N GLY A 157 2.87 -0.46 -6.80
CA GLY A 157 2.11 -1.15 -7.84
C GLY A 157 2.36 -2.66 -7.93
N LEU A 158 2.78 -3.30 -6.83
CA LEU A 158 2.84 -4.76 -6.76
C LEU A 158 1.43 -5.32 -6.87
N GLU A 159 1.21 -6.30 -7.74
CA GLU A 159 -0.09 -6.94 -7.90
C GLU A 159 -0.06 -8.43 -7.55
N SER A 160 -1.15 -8.93 -6.98
CA SER A 160 -1.39 -10.37 -6.84
C SER A 160 -1.79 -11.02 -8.17
N ALA A 161 -1.86 -12.35 -8.17
CA ALA A 161 -2.71 -13.06 -9.13
C ALA A 161 -4.17 -12.59 -9.01
N PRO A 162 -4.96 -12.61 -10.12
CA PRO A 162 -6.35 -12.18 -10.10
C PRO A 162 -7.22 -13.09 -9.22
N VAL A 163 -8.20 -12.49 -8.55
CA VAL A 163 -9.26 -13.18 -7.81
C VAL A 163 -10.59 -12.91 -8.48
N LYS A 164 -11.34 -13.97 -8.80
CA LYS A 164 -12.70 -13.87 -9.31
C LYS A 164 -13.67 -13.69 -8.14
N VAL A 165 -14.41 -12.60 -8.11
CA VAL A 165 -15.53 -12.44 -7.18
C VAL A 165 -16.81 -12.91 -7.87
N THR A 166 -17.60 -13.74 -7.18
CA THR A 166 -18.89 -14.24 -7.68
C THR A 166 -20.02 -13.79 -6.78
N LEU A 167 -21.25 -13.76 -7.29
CA LEU A 167 -22.46 -13.53 -6.48
C LEU A 167 -22.67 -14.61 -5.41
#